data_AF-R6W6J1-F1
#
_entry.id   AF-R6W6J1-F1
#
_cell.length_a   1.000
_cell.length_b   1.000
_cell.length_c   1.000
_cell.angle_alpha   90.00
_cell.angle_beta   90.00
_cell.angle_gamma   90.00
#
_symmetry.space_group_name_H-M   'P 1'
#
loop_
_entity.id
_entity.type
_entity.pdbx_description
1 polymer ?
#
loop_
_entity_poly.entity_id
_entity_poly.type
_entity_poly.pdbx_seq_one_letter_code
_entity_poly.pdbx_strand_id
1 'polypeptide(L)'
;MRTNCRGLALLLASLLRKSGIKARHITCLPFEEPFNDCHVVVDCLLPSGQRIMLDPTQRLYYTDKNGAYVSLEKLRTMLINGEAPVPNADASYNGGAFSADDNIEYMTKNTLRFSRGKQYADGTDIENSELIPAEYPTDAFPESRRHIFTHNAELFWRM
;
A
#
# COMPACT_ATOMS: atom_id res chain seq x y z
N MET A 1 18.40 9.22 -13.02
CA MET A 1 17.13 9.69 -12.45
C MET A 1 16.72 8.69 -11.37
N ARG A 2 16.69 9.06 -10.09
CA ARG A 2 16.15 8.20 -9.02
C ARG A 2 14.65 8.47 -8.95
N THR A 3 13.83 7.45 -9.23
CA THR A 3 12.38 7.52 -9.14
C THR A 3 11.96 7.27 -7.70
N ASN A 4 11.02 8.05 -7.15
CA ASN A 4 10.48 7.84 -5.81
C ASN A 4 9.53 6.62 -5.76
N CYS A 5 9.10 6.22 -4.56
CA CYS A 5 8.20 5.07 -4.36
C CYS A 5 6.94 5.15 -5.22
N ARG A 6 6.33 6.34 -5.32
CA ARG A 6 5.17 6.59 -6.16
C ARG A 6 5.44 6.25 -7.63
N GLY A 7 6.51 6.78 -8.23
CA GLY A 7 6.80 6.53 -9.63
C GLY A 7 7.09 5.05 -9.94
N LEU A 8 7.77 4.34 -9.02
CA LEU A 8 8.03 2.91 -9.16
C LEU A 8 6.73 2.07 -9.06
N ALA A 9 5.87 2.37 -8.10
CA ALA A 9 4.59 1.70 -7.93
C ALA A 9 3.64 1.94 -9.12
N LEU A 10 3.57 3.17 -9.64
CA LEU A 10 2.79 3.49 -10.82
C LEU A 10 3.28 2.69 -12.04
N LEU A 11 4.60 2.65 -12.26
CA LEU A 11 5.19 1.91 -13.39
C LEU A 11 4.89 0.41 -13.29
N LEU A 12 5.14 -0.20 -12.12
CA LEU A 12 4.87 -1.62 -11.90
C LEU A 12 3.38 -1.95 -12.09
N ALA A 13 2.48 -1.15 -11.49
CA ALA A 13 1.04 -1.37 -11.62
C ALA A 13 0.58 -1.26 -13.09
N SER A 14 1.11 -0.31 -13.85
CA SER A 14 0.81 -0.17 -15.28
C SER A 14 1.31 -1.35 -16.11
N LEU A 15 2.51 -1.86 -15.83
CA LEU A 15 3.05 -3.05 -16.50
C LEU A 15 2.20 -4.30 -16.19
N LEU A 16 1.82 -4.50 -14.93
CA LEU A 16 0.96 -5.61 -14.52
C LEU A 16 -0.40 -5.57 -15.22
N ARG A 17 -1.05 -4.39 -15.25
CA ARG A 17 -2.32 -4.20 -15.97
C ARG A 17 -2.19 -4.49 -17.47
N LYS A 18 -1.10 -4.04 -18.10
CA LYS A 18 -0.83 -4.34 -19.52
C LYS A 18 -0.67 -5.84 -19.78
N SER A 19 -0.20 -6.60 -18.80
CA SER A 19 -0.11 -8.06 -18.84
C SER A 19 -1.40 -8.78 -18.40
N GLY A 20 -2.52 -8.07 -18.22
CA GLY A 20 -3.80 -8.65 -17.84
C GLY A 20 -3.95 -8.96 -16.34
N ILE A 21 -3.03 -8.51 -15.49
CA ILE A 21 -3.09 -8.69 -14.04
C ILE A 21 -3.76 -7.47 -13.40
N LYS A 22 -4.77 -7.71 -12.55
CA LYS A 22 -5.46 -6.64 -11.83
C LYS A 22 -4.50 -6.04 -10.79
N ALA A 23 -4.07 -4.79 -11.01
CA ALA A 23 -3.11 -4.12 -10.14
C ALA A 23 -3.35 -2.61 -10.06
N ARG A 24 -3.08 -2.02 -8.89
CA ARG A 24 -3.18 -0.59 -8.62
C ARG A 24 -2.12 -0.16 -7.61
N HIS A 25 -1.65 1.09 -7.69
CA HIS A 25 -0.86 1.65 -6.60
C HIS A 25 -1.78 2.09 -5.45
N ILE A 26 -1.27 2.00 -4.22
CA ILE A 26 -1.92 2.46 -3.00
C ILE A 26 -0.91 3.32 -2.23
N THR A 27 -1.33 4.52 -1.83
CA THR A 27 -0.57 5.37 -0.93
C THR A 27 -0.88 4.95 0.50
N CYS A 28 0.13 4.47 1.21
CA CYS A 28 0.13 4.10 2.62
C CYS A 28 0.52 5.36 3.42
N LEU A 29 -0.37 5.80 4.30
CA LEU A 29 -0.32 7.10 4.97
C LEU A 29 -0.21 6.95 6.49
N PRO A 30 0.60 7.78 7.16
CA PRO A 30 0.75 7.76 8.61
C PRO A 30 -0.42 8.43 9.33
N PHE A 31 -0.37 8.45 10.66
CA PHE A 31 -1.37 9.14 11.49
C PHE A 31 -1.38 10.64 11.25
N GLU A 32 -0.20 11.25 11.23
CA GLU A 32 -0.03 12.69 11.23
C GLU A 32 -0.52 13.34 9.94
N GLU A 33 -1.05 14.56 10.08
CA GLU A 33 -1.34 15.46 8.96
C GLU A 33 -1.05 16.91 9.41
N PRO A 34 -0.15 17.65 8.74
CA PRO A 34 0.66 17.21 7.60
C PRO A 34 1.69 16.16 8.00
N PHE A 35 2.04 15.28 7.05
CA PHE A 35 3.14 14.32 7.21
C PHE A 35 4.30 14.66 6.26
N ASN A 36 5.51 14.30 6.66
CA ASN A 36 6.72 14.55 5.87
C ASN A 36 7.08 13.37 4.95
N ASP A 37 6.51 12.20 5.19
CA ASP A 37 6.86 10.98 4.51
C ASP A 37 5.70 9.97 4.51
N CYS A 38 5.56 9.25 3.41
CA CYS A 38 4.55 8.21 3.18
C CYS A 38 5.13 7.17 2.21
N HIS A 39 4.47 6.03 2.07
CA HIS A 39 4.93 4.99 1.16
C HIS A 39 3.90 4.64 0.09
N VAL A 40 4.35 4.27 -1.10
CA VAL A 40 3.45 3.86 -2.19
C VAL A 40 3.87 2.50 -2.68
N VAL A 41 2.94 1.54 -2.64
CA VAL A 41 3.15 0.15 -3.05
C VAL A 41 2.06 -0.26 -4.04
N VAL A 42 2.14 -1.49 -4.55
CA VAL A 42 1.15 -2.04 -5.49
C VAL A 42 0.29 -3.10 -4.79
N ASP A 43 -1.02 -2.89 -4.83
CA ASP A 43 -2.04 -3.88 -4.50
C ASP A 43 -2.41 -4.66 -5.77
N CYS A 44 -2.28 -5.98 -5.73
CA CYS A 44 -2.37 -6.85 -6.90
C CYS A 44 -3.26 -8.06 -6.61
N LEU A 45 -4.19 -8.37 -7.52
CA LEU A 45 -4.97 -9.61 -7.51
C LEU A 45 -4.43 -10.53 -8.60
N LEU A 46 -3.77 -11.60 -8.17
CA LEU A 46 -3.17 -12.60 -9.05
C LEU A 46 -4.26 -13.42 -9.77
N PRO A 47 -3.94 -14.05 -10.92
CA PRO A 47 -4.86 -14.96 -11.61
C PRO A 47 -5.34 -16.13 -10.74
N SER A 48 -4.57 -16.52 -9.71
CA SER A 48 -4.97 -17.54 -8.72
C SER A 48 -6.09 -17.09 -7.78
N GLY A 49 -6.50 -15.82 -7.81
CA GLY A 49 -7.44 -15.22 -6.87
C GLY A 49 -6.79 -14.74 -5.56
N GLN A 50 -5.49 -14.99 -5.36
CA GLN A 50 -4.76 -14.47 -4.21
C GLN A 50 -4.42 -12.99 -4.40
N ARG A 51 -4.58 -12.20 -3.34
CA ARG A 51 -4.17 -10.79 -3.29
C ARG A 51 -2.80 -10.65 -2.62
N ILE A 52 -1.93 -9.83 -3.21
CA ILE A 52 -0.55 -9.62 -2.76
C ILE A 52 -0.20 -8.14 -2.78
N MET A 53 0.61 -7.71 -1.81
CA MET A 53 1.31 -6.44 -1.84
C MET A 53 2.68 -6.62 -2.50
N LEU A 54 2.99 -5.77 -3.48
CA LEU A 54 4.29 -5.70 -4.13
C LEU A 54 4.89 -4.32 -3.89
N ASP A 55 6.12 -4.28 -3.40
CA ASP A 55 6.88 -3.05 -3.17
C ASP A 55 8.10 -3.01 -4.09
N PRO A 56 8.04 -2.23 -5.19
CA PRO A 56 9.15 -2.12 -6.13
C PRO A 56 10.34 -1.31 -5.59
N THR A 57 10.16 -0.50 -4.54
CA THR A 57 11.25 0.23 -3.89
C THR A 57 12.14 -0.73 -3.10
N GLN A 58 11.53 -1.72 -2.46
CA GLN A 58 12.19 -2.72 -1.63
C GLN A 58 12.42 -4.07 -2.33
N ARG A 59 12.06 -4.18 -3.62
CA ARG A 59 12.02 -5.45 -4.37
C ARG A 59 11.34 -6.57 -3.57
N LEU A 60 10.25 -6.20 -2.91
CA LEU A 60 9.70 -6.92 -1.79
C LEU A 60 8.29 -7.42 -2.10
N TYR A 61 8.02 -8.64 -1.66
CA TYR A 61 6.70 -9.11 -1.28
C TYR A 61 6.79 -9.87 0.03
N TYR A 62 5.68 -9.93 0.75
CA TYR A 62 5.59 -10.62 2.01
C TYR A 62 4.81 -11.93 1.90
N THR A 63 5.19 -12.89 2.73
CA THR A 63 4.41 -14.09 3.05
C THR A 63 4.16 -14.16 4.55
N ASP A 64 3.14 -14.91 4.96
CA ASP A 64 3.01 -15.30 6.37
C ASP A 64 3.90 -16.52 6.69
N LYS A 65 3.89 -16.93 7.96
CA LYS A 65 4.64 -18.11 8.42
C LYS A 65 4.29 -19.42 7.71
N ASN A 66 3.14 -19.50 7.03
CA ASN A 66 2.69 -20.67 6.28
C ASN A 66 3.02 -20.54 4.78
N GLY A 67 3.70 -19.48 4.36
CA GLY A 67 4.04 -19.21 2.96
C GLY A 67 2.92 -18.57 2.14
N ALA A 68 1.80 -18.18 2.74
CA ALA A 68 0.72 -17.52 2.01
C ALA A 68 1.04 -16.03 1.79
N TYR A 69 0.83 -15.53 0.57
CA TYR A 69 1.05 -14.13 0.24
C TYR A 69 0.29 -13.16 1.15
N VAL A 70 0.90 -12.02 1.40
CA VAL A 70 0.37 -10.96 2.26
C VAL A 70 -0.10 -9.78 1.39
N SER A 71 -1.39 -9.45 1.50
CA SER A 71 -1.97 -8.22 0.97
C SER A 71 -1.72 -7.04 1.94
N LEU A 72 -1.97 -5.80 1.51
CA LEU A 72 -1.90 -4.64 2.41
C LEU A 72 -2.88 -4.74 3.60
N GLU A 73 -4.08 -5.23 3.34
CA GLU A 73 -5.09 -5.45 4.38
C GLU A 73 -4.60 -6.46 5.42
N LYS A 74 -4.04 -7.58 4.96
CA LYS A 74 -3.47 -8.62 5.83
C LYS A 74 -2.24 -8.10 6.57
N LEU A 75 -1.37 -7.34 5.90
CA LEU A 75 -0.20 -6.72 6.51
C LEU A 75 -0.62 -5.85 7.70
N ARG A 76 -1.59 -4.94 7.52
CA ARG A 76 -2.08 -4.11 8.63
C ARG A 76 -2.56 -4.96 9.82
N THR A 77 -3.34 -6.02 9.57
CA THR A 77 -3.81 -6.92 10.64
C THR A 77 -2.66 -7.63 11.35
N MET A 78 -1.67 -8.13 10.60
CA MET A 78 -0.48 -8.76 11.17
C MET A 78 0.29 -7.80 12.07
N LEU A 79 0.54 -6.57 11.60
CA LEU A 79 1.26 -5.56 12.37
C LEU A 79 0.53 -5.17 13.66
N ILE A 80 -0.80 -5.06 13.63
CA ILE A 80 -1.62 -4.83 14.83
C ILE A 80 -1.47 -5.97 15.84
N ASN A 81 -1.39 -7.21 15.37
CA ASN A 81 -1.26 -8.40 16.20
C ASN A 81 0.18 -8.67 16.67
N GLY A 82 1.16 -7.85 16.26
CA GLY A 82 2.59 -8.11 16.51
C GLY A 82 3.14 -9.31 15.73
N GLU A 83 2.48 -9.71 14.65
CA GLU A 83 2.94 -10.78 13.76
C GLU A 83 3.92 -10.23 12.71
N ALA A 84 5.10 -10.84 12.62
CA ALA A 84 6.11 -10.45 11.64
C ALA A 84 5.84 -11.12 10.27
N PRO A 85 5.62 -10.35 9.19
CA PRO A 85 5.60 -10.91 7.84
C PRO A 85 7.00 -11.33 7.39
N VAL A 86 7.08 -12.38 6.57
CA VAL A 86 8.35 -12.94 6.07
C VAL A 86 8.66 -12.34 4.69
N PRO A 87 9.74 -11.54 4.55
CA PRO A 87 10.14 -10.98 3.26
C PRO A 87 10.68 -12.06 2.32
N ASN A 88 10.56 -11.87 1.01
CA ASN A 88 11.23 -12.72 0.03
C ASN A 88 12.77 -12.61 0.14
N ALA A 89 13.47 -13.68 -0.28
CA ALA A 89 14.92 -13.78 -0.16
C ALA A 89 15.70 -12.65 -0.85
N ASP A 90 15.16 -12.13 -1.95
CA ASP A 90 15.81 -11.10 -2.79
C ASP A 90 15.40 -9.66 -2.42
N ALA A 91 14.71 -9.45 -1.29
CA ALA A 91 14.33 -8.13 -0.82
C ALA A 91 15.56 -7.23 -0.66
N SER A 92 15.49 -6.03 -1.23
CA SER A 92 16.60 -5.08 -1.27
C SER A 92 16.10 -3.66 -1.50
N TYR A 93 16.59 -2.69 -0.72
CA TYR A 93 16.26 -1.29 -0.93
C TYR A 93 17.01 -0.74 -2.15
N ASN A 94 16.32 -0.60 -3.28
CA ASN A 94 16.92 -0.21 -4.56
C ASN A 94 18.17 -1.04 -4.95
N GLY A 95 18.21 -2.33 -4.57
CA GLY A 95 19.35 -3.22 -4.79
C GLY A 95 20.48 -3.10 -3.74
N GLY A 96 20.28 -2.31 -2.68
CA GLY A 96 21.16 -2.23 -1.52
C GLY A 96 20.75 -3.16 -0.38
N ALA A 97 21.27 -2.88 0.81
CA ALA A 97 20.92 -3.62 2.03
C ALA A 97 19.42 -3.49 2.36
N PHE A 98 18.87 -4.54 2.96
CA PHE A 98 17.49 -4.59 3.44
C PHE A 98 17.48 -5.09 4.88
N SER A 99 16.76 -4.36 5.74
CA SER A 99 16.46 -4.76 7.11
C SER A 99 14.95 -5.02 7.19
N ALA A 100 14.57 -6.24 7.57
CA ALA A 100 13.18 -6.61 7.72
C ALA A 100 12.53 -5.81 8.86
N ASP A 101 13.25 -5.65 9.97
CA ASP A 101 12.76 -4.94 11.16
C ASP A 101 12.51 -3.45 10.85
N ASP A 102 13.46 -2.78 10.20
CA ASP A 102 13.32 -1.38 9.80
C ASP A 102 12.16 -1.20 8.81
N ASN A 103 11.97 -2.16 7.88
CA ASN A 103 10.86 -2.10 6.94
C ASN A 103 9.51 -2.31 7.63
N ILE A 104 9.44 -3.25 8.58
CA ILE A 104 8.24 -3.52 9.38
C ILE A 104 7.89 -2.30 10.23
N GLU A 105 8.85 -1.67 10.89
CA GLU A 105 8.64 -0.43 11.65
C GLU A 105 8.11 0.69 10.72
N TYR A 106 8.77 0.87 9.57
CA TYR A 106 8.37 1.84 8.57
C TYR A 106 6.95 1.61 8.03
N MET A 107 6.59 0.35 7.77
CA MET A 107 5.25 -0.01 7.31
C MET A 107 4.20 0.08 8.42
N THR A 108 4.57 -0.14 9.68
CA THR A 108 3.68 0.06 10.83
C THR A 108 3.22 1.50 10.91
N LYS A 109 4.14 2.46 10.76
CA LYS A 109 3.80 3.89 10.64
C LYS A 109 2.82 4.14 9.49
N ASN A 110 3.08 3.56 8.31
CA ASN A 110 2.39 3.93 7.07
C ASN A 110 1.11 3.10 6.77
N THR A 111 0.77 2.08 7.54
CA THR A 111 -0.42 1.22 7.29
C THR A 111 -1.66 1.67 8.05
N LEU A 112 -1.64 2.87 8.64
CA LEU A 112 -2.79 3.40 9.36
C LEU A 112 -3.91 3.82 8.40
N ARG A 113 -3.58 4.64 7.41
CA ARG A 113 -4.49 5.13 6.37
C ARG A 113 -4.05 4.63 5.01
N PHE A 114 -5.01 4.43 4.10
CA PHE A 114 -4.71 4.05 2.71
C PHE A 114 -5.46 4.95 1.74
N SER A 115 -4.78 5.52 0.77
CA SER A 115 -5.38 6.36 -0.27
C SER A 115 -5.19 5.77 -1.65
N ARG A 116 -6.21 5.89 -2.49
CA ARG A 116 -6.19 5.45 -3.90
C ARG A 116 -7.11 6.31 -4.76
N GLY A 117 -6.77 6.42 -6.05
CA GLY A 117 -7.73 6.86 -7.07
C GLY A 117 -8.86 5.85 -7.28
N LYS A 118 -10.04 6.32 -7.71
CA LYS A 118 -11.13 5.45 -8.20
C LYS A 118 -10.97 5.12 -9.68
N GLN A 119 -10.36 6.02 -10.46
CA GLN A 119 -10.01 5.77 -11.86
C GLN A 119 -8.49 5.84 -12.03
N TYR A 120 -7.94 4.93 -12.83
CA TYR A 120 -6.51 4.81 -13.10
C TYR A 120 -6.23 5.24 -14.55
N ALA A 121 -6.10 6.54 -14.78
CA ALA A 121 -5.69 7.09 -16.08
C ALA A 121 -4.22 7.52 -16.01
N ASP A 122 -3.35 6.81 -16.73
CA ASP A 122 -1.96 7.16 -17.08
C ASP A 122 -1.26 8.24 -16.23
N GLY A 123 -1.15 7.99 -14.92
CA GLY A 123 -0.38 8.84 -13.98
C GLY A 123 -1.19 9.79 -13.10
N THR A 124 -2.50 9.91 -13.31
CA THR A 124 -3.41 10.73 -12.50
C THR A 124 -4.37 9.88 -11.67
N ASP A 125 -4.46 10.20 -10.38
CA ASP A 125 -5.46 9.65 -9.48
C ASP A 125 -6.69 10.55 -9.54
N ILE A 126 -7.76 10.06 -10.17
CA ILE A 126 -9.03 10.78 -10.29
C ILE A 126 -10.01 10.21 -9.26
N GLU A 127 -10.75 11.10 -8.59
CA GLU A 127 -11.72 10.79 -7.54
C GLU A 127 -11.14 9.91 -6.42
N ASN A 128 -10.29 10.50 -5.58
CA ASN A 128 -9.64 9.76 -4.49
C ASN A 128 -10.65 9.19 -3.48
N SER A 129 -10.26 8.07 -2.87
CA SER A 129 -10.86 7.53 -1.66
C SER A 129 -9.75 7.21 -0.68
N GLU A 130 -9.97 7.52 0.59
CA GLU A 130 -8.99 7.27 1.65
C GLU A 130 -9.64 6.48 2.79
N LEU A 131 -9.18 5.25 2.99
CA LEU A 131 -9.57 4.39 4.08
C LEU A 131 -8.88 4.87 5.36
N ILE A 132 -9.69 5.28 6.33
CA ILE A 132 -9.23 5.74 7.64
C ILE A 132 -9.83 4.87 8.76
N PRO A 133 -9.13 4.72 9.91
CA PRO A 133 -9.71 4.12 11.11
C PRO A 133 -11.01 4.81 11.54
N ALA A 134 -11.93 4.08 12.17
CA ALA A 134 -13.23 4.61 12.59
C ALA A 134 -13.12 5.82 13.54
N GLU A 135 -12.10 5.81 14.40
CA GLU A 135 -11.85 6.86 15.40
C GLU A 135 -10.80 7.88 14.95
N TYR A 136 -10.43 7.88 13.67
CA TYR A 136 -9.46 8.86 13.16
C TYR A 136 -10.04 10.27 13.22
N PRO A 137 -9.37 11.25 13.87
CA PRO A 137 -9.93 12.59 14.05
C PRO A 137 -10.03 13.31 12.71
N THR A 138 -11.24 13.71 12.31
CA THR A 138 -11.48 14.34 11.00
C THR A 138 -11.90 15.81 11.07
N ASP A 139 -12.22 16.33 12.25
CA ASP A 139 -12.80 17.68 12.42
C ASP A 139 -11.85 18.81 11.97
N ALA A 140 -10.54 18.59 12.08
CA ALA A 140 -9.52 19.54 11.65
C ALA A 140 -9.34 19.59 10.11
N PHE A 141 -9.93 18.65 9.36
CA PHE A 141 -9.78 18.58 7.91
C PHE A 141 -10.84 19.42 7.18
N PRO A 142 -10.48 20.09 6.07
CA PRO A 142 -11.44 20.80 5.25
C PRO A 142 -12.50 19.84 4.70
N GLU A 143 -13.71 20.35 4.47
CA GLU A 143 -14.85 19.53 4.02
C GLU A 143 -14.54 18.74 2.73
N SER A 144 -13.85 19.37 1.78
CA SER A 144 -13.39 18.74 0.53
C SER A 144 -12.53 17.48 0.75
N ARG A 145 -11.77 17.44 1.85
CA ARG A 145 -10.95 16.29 2.24
C ARG A 145 -11.77 15.25 3.01
N ARG A 146 -12.73 15.68 3.83
CA ARG A 146 -13.63 14.76 4.54
C ARG A 146 -14.51 13.95 3.57
N HIS A 147 -14.91 14.53 2.44
CA HIS A 147 -15.73 13.85 1.41
C HIS A 147 -15.07 12.62 0.76
N ILE A 148 -13.74 12.47 0.84
CA ILE A 148 -13.04 11.31 0.28
C ILE A 148 -12.78 10.20 1.31
N PHE A 149 -13.03 10.47 2.60
CA PHE A 149 -12.80 9.49 3.65
C PHE A 149 -13.84 8.38 3.60
N THR A 150 -13.40 7.16 3.91
CA THR A 150 -14.26 5.99 4.02
C THR A 150 -13.82 5.10 5.18
N HIS A 151 -14.78 4.44 5.79
CA HIS A 151 -14.56 3.37 6.76
C HIS A 151 -14.92 1.99 6.18
N ASN A 152 -15.42 1.94 4.94
CA ASN A 152 -15.81 0.70 4.29
C ASN A 152 -14.60 0.04 3.62
N ALA A 153 -13.91 -0.82 4.39
CA ALA A 153 -12.74 -1.55 3.92
C ALA A 153 -13.06 -2.47 2.73
N GLU A 154 -14.21 -3.16 2.74
CA GLU A 154 -14.63 -4.06 1.67
C GLU A 154 -14.73 -3.32 0.31
N LEU A 155 -15.42 -2.18 0.30
CA LEU A 155 -15.55 -1.35 -0.89
C LEU A 155 -14.20 -0.75 -1.31
N PHE A 156 -13.38 -0.33 -0.35
CA PHE A 156 -12.05 0.21 -0.63
C PHE A 156 -11.16 -0.82 -1.33
N TRP A 157 -11.17 -2.07 -0.85
CA TRP A 157 -10.31 -3.14 -1.34
C TRP A 157 -10.84 -3.85 -2.60
N ARG A 158 -12.08 -3.61 -3.05
CA ARG A 158 -12.65 -4.23 -4.26
C ARG A 158 -11.89 -3.84 -5.56
N MET A 159 -11.75 -4.80 -6.49
CA MET A 159 -11.10 -4.66 -7.82
C MET A 159 -11.93 -5.22 -8.98
#